data_AF-A0A5J5DHU4-F1
#
_entry.id   AF-A0A5J5DHU4-F1
#
_cell.length_a   1.000
_cell.length_b   1.000
_cell.length_c   1.000
_cell.angle_alpha   90.00
_cell.angle_beta   90.00
_cell.angle_gamma   90.00
#
_symmetry.space_group_name_H-M   'P 1'
#
loop_
_entity.id
_entity.type
_entity.pdbx_description
1 polymer ?
#
loop_
_entity_poly.entity_id
_entity_poly.type
_entity_poly.pdbx_seq_one_letter_code
_entity_poly.pdbx_strand_id
1 'polypeptide(L)'
;MEKNRRAHLRLCLERLKSLVPLGPDANRHTTLSLLMKAKDHIKRLEESDRRAQHTVEQLQRERRHLRRRLEQLGDLDVDVEGTDYLLGDLEWSTSSVSDSGDERGSLRSSCSDEGYSSASLLLLQDTQERAKQLGCSL
;
A
#
# COMPACT_ATOMS: atom_id res chain seq x y z
N MET A 1 17.90 45.67 -20.72
CA MET A 1 16.75 44.76 -20.48
C MET A 1 17.06 43.28 -20.73
N GLU A 2 17.79 42.92 -21.81
CA GLU A 2 18.01 41.51 -22.17
C GLU A 2 18.80 40.68 -21.14
N LYS A 3 19.78 41.27 -20.44
CA LYS A 3 20.54 40.57 -19.39
C LYS A 3 19.63 40.08 -18.25
N ASN A 4 18.68 40.91 -17.83
CA ASN A 4 17.75 40.57 -16.76
C ASN A 4 16.75 39.49 -17.20
N ARG A 5 16.28 39.57 -18.45
CA ARG A 5 15.39 38.56 -19.05
C ARG A 5 16.05 37.17 -19.08
N ARG A 6 17.34 37.10 -19.46
CA ARG A 6 18.11 35.84 -19.49
C ARG A 6 18.34 35.27 -18.10
N ALA A 7 18.61 36.11 -17.10
CA ALA A 7 18.75 35.67 -15.72
C ALA A 7 17.46 35.05 -15.18
N HIS A 8 16.32 35.72 -15.41
CA HIS A 8 15.01 35.20 -15.01
C HIS A 8 14.67 33.86 -15.67
N LEU A 9 14.94 33.71 -16.96
CA LEU A 9 14.71 32.45 -17.67
C LEU A 9 15.51 31.29 -17.06
N ARG A 10 16.78 31.51 -16.71
CA ARG A 10 17.62 30.48 -16.07
C ARG A 10 17.04 30.03 -14.73
N LEU A 11 16.59 30.99 -13.91
CA LEU A 11 15.92 30.69 -12.64
C LEU A 11 14.66 29.84 -12.83
N CYS A 12 13.81 30.18 -13.81
CA CYS A 12 12.62 29.38 -14.11
C CYS A 12 12.96 27.94 -14.51
N LEU A 13 14.01 27.75 -15.33
CA LEU A 13 14.44 26.42 -15.76
C LEU A 13 15.06 25.61 -14.62
N GLU A 14 15.83 26.23 -13.73
CA GLU A 14 16.37 25.55 -12.54
C GLU A 14 15.24 25.10 -11.59
N ARG A 15 14.24 25.96 -11.36
CA ARG A 15 13.06 25.57 -10.57
C ARG A 15 12.27 24.44 -11.24
N LEU A 16 12.19 24.42 -12.56
CA LEU A 16 11.52 23.33 -13.28
C LEU A 16 12.27 22.01 -13.11
N LYS A 17 13.61 22.02 -13.11
CA LYS A 17 14.42 20.81 -12.92
C LYS A 17 14.19 20.14 -11.57
N SER A 18 13.89 20.90 -10.51
CA SER A 18 13.65 20.32 -9.18
C SER A 18 12.27 19.66 -9.05
N LEU A 19 11.32 19.98 -9.93
CA LEU A 19 9.95 19.44 -9.89
C LEU A 19 9.76 18.22 -10.79
N VAL A 20 10.60 18.09 -11.83
CA VAL A 20 10.52 16.98 -12.77
C VAL A 20 11.48 15.89 -12.33
N PRO A 21 11.10 14.60 -12.35
CA PRO A 21 12.01 13.49 -12.10
C PRO A 21 12.98 13.36 -13.28
N LEU A 22 14.02 14.17 -13.24
CA LEU A 22 15.16 14.12 -14.14
C LEU A 22 16.20 13.26 -13.42
N GLY A 23 16.44 12.05 -13.92
CA GLY A 23 17.43 11.15 -13.33
C GLY A 23 18.85 11.77 -13.25
N PRO A 24 19.87 10.95 -12.95
CA PRO A 24 21.22 11.43 -12.63
C PRO A 24 21.90 12.31 -13.70
N ASP A 25 21.39 12.34 -14.94
CA ASP A 25 21.84 13.21 -16.02
C ASP A 25 21.11 14.56 -16.13
N ALA A 26 20.45 15.05 -15.07
CA ALA A 26 19.70 16.31 -15.07
C ALA A 26 20.49 17.51 -15.64
N ASN A 27 21.82 17.53 -15.46
CA ASN A 27 22.70 18.62 -15.92
C ASN A 27 23.01 18.59 -17.44
N ARG A 28 22.77 17.47 -18.14
CA ARG A 28 23.01 17.34 -19.60
C ARG A 28 21.79 17.70 -20.45
N HIS A 29 20.63 17.89 -19.82
CA HIS A 29 19.39 18.09 -20.56
C HIS A 29 19.33 19.49 -21.19
N THR A 30 18.97 19.53 -22.47
CA THR A 30 18.61 20.78 -23.15
C THR A 30 17.28 21.33 -22.62
N THR A 31 16.99 22.60 -22.87
CA THR A 31 15.70 23.22 -22.51
C THR A 31 14.53 22.46 -23.12
N LEU A 32 14.64 21.99 -24.37
CA LEU A 32 13.57 21.24 -25.03
C LEU A 32 13.32 19.90 -24.35
N SER A 33 14.39 19.14 -24.07
CA SER A 33 14.28 17.84 -23.39
C SER A 33 13.65 17.97 -22.01
N LEU A 34 13.96 19.05 -21.28
CA LEU A 34 13.34 19.37 -20.00
C LEU A 34 11.83 19.61 -20.14
N LEU A 35 11.42 20.44 -21.09
CA LEU A 35 10.00 20.76 -21.32
C LEU A 35 9.20 19.53 -21.75
N MET A 36 9.77 18.67 -22.61
CA MET A 36 9.13 17.41 -22.99
C MET A 36 8.93 16.49 -21.78
N LYS A 37 9.97 16.28 -20.97
CA LYS A 37 9.88 15.46 -19.76
C LYS A 37 8.90 16.04 -18.72
N ALA A 38 8.83 17.36 -18.59
CA ALA A 38 7.87 18.03 -17.72
C ALA A 38 6.43 17.75 -18.17
N LYS A 39 6.16 17.91 -19.47
CA LYS A 39 4.85 17.60 -20.07
C LYS A 39 4.45 16.14 -19.83
N ASP A 40 5.39 15.22 -20.04
CA ASP A 40 5.12 13.79 -19.81
C ASP A 40 4.95 13.46 -18.33
N HIS A 41 5.65 14.16 -17.45
CA HIS A 41 5.50 13.99 -16.01
C HIS A 41 4.11 14.41 -15.53
N ILE A 42 3.58 15.54 -16.01
CA ILE A 42 2.21 15.99 -15.73
C ILE A 42 1.20 14.91 -16.14
N LYS A 43 1.31 14.40 -17.37
CA LYS A 43 0.42 13.32 -17.86
C LYS A 43 0.45 12.07 -16.97
N ARG A 44 1.65 11.66 -16.52
CA ARG A 44 1.80 10.51 -15.63
C ARG A 44 1.17 10.76 -14.26
N LEU A 45 1.34 11.97 -13.71
CA LEU A 45 0.71 12.35 -12.44
C LEU A 45 -0.82 12.31 -12.56
N GLU A 46 -1.39 12.87 -13.63
CA GLU A 46 -2.83 12.86 -13.88
C GLU A 46 -3.38 11.43 -14.04
N GLU A 47 -2.64 10.54 -14.71
CA GLU A 47 -3.03 9.14 -14.81
C GLU A 47 -2.92 8.40 -13.48
N SER A 48 -1.86 8.63 -12.72
CA SER A 48 -1.69 8.06 -11.38
C SER A 48 -2.79 8.51 -10.44
N ASP A 49 -3.17 9.79 -10.48
CA ASP A 49 -4.24 10.34 -9.65
C ASP A 49 -5.59 9.71 -10.01
N ARG A 50 -5.91 9.59 -11.30
CA ARG A 50 -7.12 8.86 -11.76
C ARG A 50 -7.17 7.42 -11.26
N ARG A 51 -6.05 6.69 -11.32
CA ARG A 51 -5.98 5.31 -10.82
C ARG A 51 -6.18 5.24 -9.31
N ALA A 52 -5.52 6.13 -8.56
CA ALA A 52 -5.66 6.22 -7.11
C ALA A 52 -7.11 6.54 -6.71
N GLN A 53 -7.77 7.47 -7.41
CA GLN A 53 -9.19 7.79 -7.21
C GLN A 53 -10.07 6.54 -7.40
N HIS A 54 -9.88 5.78 -8.47
CA HIS A 54 -10.61 4.53 -8.68
C HIS A 54 -10.40 3.51 -7.54
N THR A 55 -9.17 3.34 -7.06
CA THR A 55 -8.88 2.46 -5.93
C THR A 55 -9.58 2.92 -4.65
N VAL A 56 -9.56 4.23 -4.37
CA VAL A 56 -10.26 4.80 -3.22
C VAL A 56 -11.77 4.51 -3.32
N GLU A 57 -12.38 4.70 -4.48
CA GLU A 57 -13.81 4.40 -4.66
C GLU A 57 -14.13 2.91 -4.46
N GLN A 58 -13.29 2.01 -4.97
CA GLN A 58 -13.43 0.56 -4.77
C GLN A 58 -13.43 0.22 -3.28
N LEU A 59 -12.39 0.67 -2.56
CA LEU A 59 -12.26 0.44 -1.11
C LEU A 59 -13.41 1.08 -0.33
N GLN A 60 -13.91 2.25 -0.75
CA GLN A 60 -15.08 2.86 -0.13
C GLN A 60 -16.37 2.07 -0.34
N ARG A 61 -16.53 1.39 -1.50
CA ARG A 61 -17.65 0.46 -1.73
C ARG A 61 -17.54 -0.76 -0.82
N GLU A 62 -16.36 -1.36 -0.71
CA GLU A 62 -16.10 -2.50 0.17
C GLU A 62 -16.33 -2.16 1.64
N ARG A 63 -15.77 -1.04 2.12
CA ARG A 63 -15.99 -0.57 3.49
C ARG A 63 -17.47 -0.38 3.80
N ARG A 64 -18.25 0.15 2.85
CA ARG A 64 -19.71 0.29 3.01
C ARG A 64 -20.41 -1.06 3.06
N HIS A 65 -20.01 -2.01 2.20
CA HIS A 65 -20.58 -3.34 2.18
C HIS A 65 -20.30 -4.09 3.50
N LEU A 66 -19.05 -4.09 3.96
CA LEU A 66 -18.65 -4.73 5.22
C LEU A 66 -19.34 -4.10 6.43
N ARG A 67 -19.47 -2.77 6.46
CA ARG A 67 -20.17 -2.08 7.54
C ARG A 67 -21.64 -2.50 7.64
N ARG A 68 -22.34 -2.64 6.52
CA ARG A 68 -23.73 -3.16 6.49
C ARG A 68 -23.83 -4.61 6.96
N ARG A 69 -22.85 -5.44 6.60
CA ARG A 69 -22.81 -6.84 7.07
C ARG A 69 -22.61 -6.92 8.57
N LEU A 70 -21.72 -6.10 9.14
CA LEU A 70 -21.52 -6.02 10.58
C LEU A 70 -22.79 -5.53 11.30
N GLU A 71 -23.50 -4.56 10.74
CA GLU A 71 -24.79 -4.08 11.28
C GLU A 71 -25.84 -5.19 11.27
N GLN A 72 -25.97 -5.94 10.16
CA GLN A 72 -26.89 -7.09 10.08
C GLN A 72 -26.57 -8.21 11.08
N LEU A 73 -25.29 -8.45 11.37
CA LEU A 73 -24.89 -9.43 12.39
C LEU A 73 -25.09 -8.88 13.81
N GLY A 74 -24.80 -7.60 14.05
CA GLY A 74 -24.98 -6.96 15.36
C GLY A 74 -26.45 -6.79 15.76
N ASP A 75 -27.35 -6.57 14.81
CA ASP A 75 -28.81 -6.57 15.05
C ASP A 75 -29.35 -7.98 15.37
N LEU A 76 -28.61 -9.05 15.06
CA LEU A 76 -28.98 -10.42 15.40
C LEU A 76 -28.58 -10.82 16.83
N ASP A 77 -27.67 -10.08 17.48
CA ASP A 77 -27.13 -10.37 18.81
C ASP A 77 -27.91 -9.70 19.97
N VAL A 78 -29.14 -9.21 19.72
CA VAL A 78 -29.98 -8.56 20.73
C VAL A 78 -31.29 -9.32 20.95
N ASP A 79 -31.18 -10.55 21.44
CA ASP A 79 -32.16 -11.13 22.38
C ASP A 79 -31.46 -12.17 23.27
N VAL A 80 -30.59 -11.68 24.16
CA VAL A 80 -29.97 -12.48 25.23
C VAL A 80 -30.66 -12.19 26.56
N GLU A 81 -31.98 -11.90 26.56
CA GLU A 81 -32.77 -11.79 27.78
C GLU A 81 -33.26 -13.18 28.27
N GLY A 82 -32.40 -14.21 28.18
CA GLY A 82 -32.77 -15.58 28.58
C GLY A 82 -31.66 -16.62 28.77
N THR A 83 -30.37 -16.26 28.79
CA THR A 83 -29.27 -17.23 28.99
C THR A 83 -28.44 -17.03 30.26
N ASP A 84 -28.93 -16.20 31.20
CA ASP A 84 -28.33 -15.97 32.51
C ASP A 84 -28.30 -17.21 33.42
N TYR A 85 -28.98 -18.30 33.06
CA TYR A 85 -29.04 -19.53 33.86
C TYR A 85 -28.09 -20.67 33.45
N LEU A 86 -27.35 -20.60 32.34
CA LEU A 86 -26.56 -21.75 31.84
C LEU A 86 -25.08 -21.47 31.52
N LEU A 87 -24.55 -20.29 31.84
CA LEU A 87 -23.16 -19.92 31.54
C LEU A 87 -22.10 -20.58 32.46
N GLY A 88 -22.50 -21.50 33.35
CA GLY A 88 -21.61 -22.11 34.34
C GLY A 88 -20.67 -23.21 33.85
N ASP A 89 -20.99 -23.92 32.75
CA ASP A 89 -20.35 -25.23 32.47
C ASP A 89 -19.82 -25.46 31.05
N LEU A 90 -19.75 -24.44 30.18
CA LEU A 90 -19.11 -24.63 28.87
C LEU A 90 -17.61 -24.32 28.93
N GLU A 91 -16.86 -25.28 29.48
CA GLU A 91 -15.45 -25.43 29.19
C GLU A 91 -15.30 -25.65 27.68
N TRP A 92 -14.96 -24.60 26.94
CA TRP A 92 -14.44 -24.72 25.59
C TRP A 92 -13.21 -25.63 25.65
N SER A 93 -13.42 -26.93 25.40
CA SER A 93 -12.41 -27.95 25.64
C SER A 93 -11.18 -27.67 24.79
N THR A 94 -10.15 -27.26 25.50
CA THR A 94 -8.79 -27.14 25.01
C THR A 94 -8.16 -28.55 25.01
N SER A 95 -7.39 -28.83 23.97
CA SER A 95 -6.27 -29.80 23.89
C SER A 95 -6.48 -31.24 23.35
N SER A 96 -5.68 -31.49 22.29
CA SER A 96 -4.94 -32.70 21.86
C SER A 96 -5.63 -34.04 21.64
N VAL A 97 -5.69 -34.47 20.37
CA VAL A 97 -5.73 -35.89 19.99
C VAL A 97 -4.30 -36.38 19.73
N SER A 98 -3.90 -37.48 20.35
CA SER A 98 -2.64 -38.18 20.05
C SER A 98 -2.87 -39.67 19.80
N ASP A 99 -2.19 -40.11 18.73
CA ASP A 99 -1.61 -41.42 18.41
C ASP A 99 -2.47 -42.67 18.22
N SER A 100 -2.39 -43.23 17.00
CA SER A 100 -2.52 -44.67 16.72
C SER A 100 -1.82 -45.01 15.39
N GLY A 101 -0.88 -45.96 15.42
CA GLY A 101 -0.19 -46.57 14.26
C GLY A 101 -1.15 -47.24 13.25
N ASP A 102 -0.77 -47.74 12.07
CA ASP A 102 0.44 -48.47 11.68
C ASP A 102 0.60 -48.64 10.13
N GLU A 103 1.82 -49.00 9.72
CA GLU A 103 2.29 -49.72 8.51
C GLU A 103 1.99 -49.26 7.04
N ARG A 104 3.11 -48.94 6.37
CA ARG A 104 3.52 -49.42 5.02
C ARG A 104 2.95 -48.75 3.76
N GLY A 105 3.76 -47.83 3.21
CA GLY A 105 4.06 -47.71 1.78
C GLY A 105 3.08 -46.93 0.90
N SER A 106 3.42 -45.68 0.57
CA SER A 106 2.99 -45.11 -0.72
C SER A 106 3.93 -44.02 -1.22
N LEU A 107 4.17 -44.06 -2.52
CA LEU A 107 5.24 -43.44 -3.28
C LEU A 107 5.07 -41.93 -3.43
N ARG A 108 6.21 -41.22 -3.40
CA ARG A 108 6.53 -39.97 -4.12
C ARG A 108 5.36 -39.00 -4.39
N SER A 109 5.40 -37.84 -3.74
CA SER A 109 4.82 -36.62 -4.33
C SER A 109 5.88 -35.50 -4.33
N SER A 110 6.33 -35.16 -5.53
CA SER A 110 7.20 -34.03 -5.82
C SER A 110 6.34 -32.88 -6.34
N CYS A 111 6.28 -31.75 -5.64
CA CYS A 111 5.99 -30.41 -6.21
C CYS A 111 6.28 -29.33 -5.13
N SER A 112 7.40 -28.62 -5.22
CA SER A 112 7.53 -27.20 -5.67
C SER A 112 7.39 -26.22 -4.48
N ASP A 113 8.45 -25.51 -4.03
CA ASP A 113 9.02 -24.25 -4.59
C ASP A 113 7.89 -23.23 -4.88
N GLU A 114 7.85 -21.97 -4.43
CA GLU A 114 8.93 -20.97 -4.38
C GLU A 114 8.57 -19.79 -3.46
N GLY A 115 9.60 -19.03 -3.04
CA GLY A 115 9.52 -17.56 -3.01
C GLY A 115 8.87 -16.87 -1.81
N TYR A 116 9.54 -16.84 -0.66
CA TYR A 116 9.39 -15.71 0.26
C TYR A 116 9.85 -14.44 -0.46
N SER A 117 8.90 -13.69 -1.01
CA SER A 117 9.15 -12.42 -1.67
C SER A 117 9.70 -11.41 -0.67
N SER A 118 10.98 -11.11 -0.81
CA SER A 118 11.77 -10.11 -0.07
C SER A 118 11.26 -8.66 -0.22
N ALA A 119 10.05 -8.44 -0.73
CA ALA A 119 9.41 -7.14 -0.84
C ALA A 119 8.96 -6.56 0.53
N SER A 120 8.64 -7.42 1.50
CA SER A 120 8.14 -6.97 2.81
C SER A 120 9.20 -6.25 3.66
N LEU A 121 10.49 -6.56 3.47
CA LEU A 121 11.58 -5.90 4.21
C LEU A 121 11.98 -4.55 3.60
N LEU A 122 11.86 -4.37 2.27
CA LEU A 122 12.16 -3.08 1.63
C LEU A 122 11.10 -2.01 1.94
N LEU A 123 9.83 -2.39 2.09
CA LEU A 123 8.76 -1.44 2.42
C LEU A 123 8.90 -0.83 3.83
N LEU A 124 9.46 -1.59 4.77
CA LEU A 124 9.74 -1.12 6.12
C LEU A 124 10.91 -0.14 6.17
N GLN A 125 11.94 -0.31 5.35
CA GLN A 125 13.04 0.64 5.26
C GLN A 125 12.63 1.95 4.56
N ASP A 126 11.84 1.89 3.48
CA ASP A 126 11.40 3.09 2.77
C ASP A 126 10.44 3.97 3.59
N THR A 127 9.58 3.35 4.41
CA THR A 127 8.68 4.08 5.31
C THR A 127 9.43 4.73 6.47
N GLN A 128 10.48 4.08 6.98
CA GLN A 128 11.30 4.61 8.08
C GLN A 128 12.18 5.80 7.65
N GLU A 129 12.72 5.79 6.42
CA GLU A 129 13.51 6.92 5.90
C GLU A 129 12.63 8.15 5.56
N ARG A 130 11.38 7.93 5.12
CA ARG A 130 10.42 9.03 4.89
C ARG A 130 9.97 9.72 6.17
N ALA A 131 9.86 8.98 7.28
CA ALA A 131 9.44 9.53 8.57
C ALA A 131 10.52 10.42 9.21
N LYS A 132 11.81 10.12 9.00
CA LYS A 132 12.92 10.94 9.53
C LYS A 132 13.06 12.29 8.85
N GLN A 133 12.69 12.42 7.57
CA GLN A 133 12.80 13.70 6.83
C GLN A 133 11.73 14.73 7.22
N LEU A 134 10.57 14.30 7.73
CA LEU A 134 9.48 15.20 8.11
C LEU A 134 9.56 15.67 9.58
N GLY A 135 10.46 15.09 10.39
CA GLY A 135 10.66 15.46 11.79
C GLY A 135 11.71 16.55 12.03
N CYS A 136 12.47 16.96 11.01
CA CYS A 136 13.58 17.91 11.16
C CYS A 136 13.26 19.35 10.69
N SER A 137 11.99 19.69 10.49
CA SER A 137 11.57 21.02 10.03
C SER A 137 10.58 21.74 10.96
N LEU A 138 10.61 21.43 12.26
CA LEU A 138 9.97 22.24 13.30
C LEU A 138 11.00 22.66 14.33
#